data_AF-A0A3P6QTH3-F1
#
_entry.id   AF-A0A3P6QTH3-F1
#
_cell.length_a   1.000
_cell.length_b   1.000
_cell.length_c   1.000
_cell.angle_alpha   90.00
_cell.angle_beta   90.00
_cell.angle_gamma   90.00
#
_symmetry.space_group_name_H-M   'P 1'
#
loop_
_entity.id
_entity.type
_entity.pdbx_description
1 polymer ?
#
loop_
_entity_poly.entity_id
_entity_poly.type
_entity_poly.pdbx_seq_one_letter_code
_entity_poly.pdbx_strand_id
1 'polypeptide(L)'
;MEIASEIKNGRSAGYVPYETQKRMDNTEVEILLEYHPYLFRQLEKGTYRVFGTFCEAVDTYYATLESQKQQQNALKVEKEAIKKLENVKKDQERRILELEYSKEEKMVMADLIIHNKAIVDAAIQVICSALARKTSWEDVERMHQDAVEKGDAVASAITKLDLQNNRIIMRLKEEYEDIPPKDVPISIDTNAFGNACKFYHGMKAAAEKALRTEVAAKKAIRNAEDKATTTIKKVNINVSSVKTRKEMWFEKFIWFVSSEKYVVLTGRDATQNELLVKKYVFYTFCFSPEFVCGVLKT
;
A
#
# COMPACT_ATOMS: atom_id res chain seq x y z
N MET A 1 -41.27 -20.39 26.02
CA MET A 1 -41.43 -19.37 27.08
C MET A 1 -40.53 -19.60 28.29
N GLU A 2 -40.07 -20.84 28.56
CA GLU A 2 -39.15 -21.14 29.67
C GLU A 2 -37.81 -20.40 29.61
N ILE A 3 -37.16 -20.37 28.45
CA ILE A 3 -35.84 -19.72 28.28
C ILE A 3 -35.88 -18.23 28.69
N ALA A 4 -36.90 -17.49 28.27
CA ALA A 4 -37.04 -16.08 28.61
C ALA A 4 -37.28 -15.87 30.12
N SER A 5 -38.00 -16.79 30.78
CA SER A 5 -38.20 -16.74 32.23
C SER A 5 -36.94 -17.13 33.01
N GLU A 6 -36.12 -18.06 32.52
CA GLU A 6 -34.85 -18.44 33.16
C GLU A 6 -33.81 -17.32 33.08
N ILE A 7 -33.73 -16.64 31.94
CA ILE A 7 -32.89 -15.44 31.75
C ILE A 7 -33.35 -14.33 32.70
N LYS A 8 -34.66 -14.07 32.79
CA LYS A 8 -35.22 -13.03 33.67
C LYS A 8 -35.01 -13.32 35.16
N ASN A 9 -34.91 -14.61 35.52
CA ASN A 9 -34.62 -15.06 36.89
C ASN A 9 -33.12 -15.19 37.18
N GLY A 10 -32.23 -14.87 36.22
CA GLY A 10 -30.78 -14.92 36.39
C GLY A 10 -30.20 -16.33 36.49
N ARG A 11 -30.94 -17.37 36.06
CA ARG A 11 -30.55 -18.78 36.20
C ARG A 11 -29.82 -19.36 34.98
N SER A 12 -29.75 -18.62 33.88
CA SER A 12 -29.05 -19.04 32.66
C SER A 12 -27.59 -18.60 32.69
N ALA A 13 -26.67 -19.53 32.37
CA ALA A 13 -25.27 -19.22 32.11
C ALA A 13 -25.11 -18.35 30.86
N GLY A 14 -23.94 -17.73 30.69
CA GLY A 14 -23.60 -16.95 29.50
C GLY A 14 -22.46 -17.59 28.72
N TYR A 15 -22.60 -17.71 27.39
CA TYR A 15 -21.58 -18.25 26.51
C TYR A 15 -21.20 -17.20 25.46
N VAL A 16 -19.91 -16.90 25.35
CA VAL A 16 -19.38 -15.91 24.39
C VAL A 16 -18.32 -16.57 23.52
N PRO A 17 -18.64 -17.01 22.29
CA PRO A 17 -17.64 -17.47 21.33
C PRO A 17 -16.65 -16.35 20.96
N TYR A 18 -15.39 -16.71 20.78
CA TYR A 18 -14.34 -15.78 20.35
C TYR A 18 -13.43 -16.40 19.29
N GLU A 19 -12.88 -15.55 18.43
CA GLU A 19 -11.87 -15.91 17.43
C GLU A 19 -10.56 -15.18 17.72
N THR A 20 -9.43 -15.89 17.60
CA THR A 20 -8.11 -15.30 17.82
C THR A 20 -7.52 -14.81 16.50
N GLN A 21 -7.30 -13.50 16.40
CA GLN A 21 -6.54 -12.91 15.30
C GLN A 21 -5.14 -12.50 15.76
N LYS A 22 -4.12 -12.94 15.01
CA LYS A 22 -2.73 -12.56 15.28
C LYS A 22 -2.43 -11.17 14.71
N ARG A 23 -1.91 -10.28 15.55
CA ARG A 23 -1.26 -9.03 15.14
C ARG A 23 0.13 -9.29 14.58
N MET A 24 0.69 -8.28 13.93
CA MET A 24 2.05 -8.31 13.40
C MET A 24 3.13 -8.49 14.48
N ASP A 25 2.87 -8.03 15.71
CA ASP A 25 3.76 -8.25 16.87
C ASP A 25 3.62 -9.65 17.50
N ASN A 26 2.98 -10.59 16.80
CA ASN A 26 2.63 -11.93 17.29
C ASN A 26 1.72 -11.93 18.54
N THR A 27 1.13 -10.77 18.87
CA THR A 27 0.14 -10.65 19.93
C THR A 27 -1.20 -11.17 19.44
N GLU A 28 -1.76 -12.11 20.20
CA GLU A 28 -3.07 -12.71 19.94
C GLU A 28 -4.16 -11.76 20.46
N VAL A 29 -5.04 -11.34 19.56
CA VAL A 29 -6.20 -10.51 19.88
C VAL A 29 -7.45 -11.38 19.78
N GLU A 30 -8.12 -11.58 20.90
CA GLU A 30 -9.39 -12.29 20.97
C GLU A 30 -10.53 -11.35 20.57
N ILE A 31 -11.27 -11.74 19.53
CA ILE A 31 -12.44 -11.02 19.04
C ILE A 31 -13.66 -11.84 19.44
N LEU A 32 -14.47 -11.30 20.35
CA LEU A 32 -15.75 -11.90 20.74
C LEU A 32 -16.72 -11.72 19.57
N LEU A 33 -17.40 -12.80 19.20
CA LEU A 33 -18.29 -12.81 18.04
C LEU A 33 -19.70 -12.43 18.45
N GLU A 34 -20.31 -13.28 19.27
CA GLU A 34 -21.70 -13.20 19.69
C GLU A 34 -21.83 -13.60 21.17
N TYR A 35 -23.01 -13.43 21.75
CA TYR A 35 -23.32 -13.88 23.11
C TYR A 35 -24.60 -14.71 23.10
N HIS A 36 -24.61 -15.79 23.88
CA HIS A 36 -25.73 -16.73 23.95
C HIS A 36 -26.06 -17.14 25.39
N PRO A 37 -27.35 -17.33 25.72
CA PRO A 37 -27.77 -17.83 27.03
C PRO A 37 -27.55 -19.34 27.22
N TYR A 38 -27.25 -20.08 26.15
CA TYR A 38 -26.89 -21.50 26.18
C TYR A 38 -25.84 -21.82 25.13
N LEU A 39 -25.08 -22.90 25.34
CA LEU A 39 -24.13 -23.42 24.37
C LEU A 39 -24.90 -24.12 23.24
N PHE A 40 -24.86 -23.56 22.04
CA PHE A 40 -25.45 -24.22 20.87
C PHE A 40 -24.53 -25.33 20.35
N ARG A 41 -25.13 -26.44 19.89
CA ARG A 41 -24.41 -27.61 19.37
C ARG A 41 -23.46 -27.32 18.21
N GLN A 42 -23.71 -26.22 17.49
CA GLN A 42 -22.85 -25.72 16.40
C GLN A 42 -21.56 -25.08 16.93
N LEU A 43 -21.57 -24.56 18.16
CA LEU A 43 -20.47 -23.84 18.81
C LEU A 43 -19.67 -24.72 19.78
N GLU A 44 -20.13 -25.95 20.06
CA GLU A 44 -19.45 -26.92 20.94
C GLU A 44 -18.01 -27.24 20.50
N LYS A 45 -17.74 -27.18 19.19
CA LYS A 45 -16.40 -27.44 18.61
C LYS A 45 -15.51 -26.20 18.55
N GLY A 46 -16.02 -25.03 18.91
CA GLY A 46 -15.32 -23.74 18.83
C GLY A 46 -14.72 -23.30 20.16
N THR A 47 -14.05 -22.16 20.14
CA THR A 47 -13.53 -21.48 21.33
C THR A 47 -14.60 -20.55 21.91
N TYR A 48 -14.93 -20.72 23.20
CA TYR A 48 -15.94 -19.93 23.89
C TYR A 48 -15.54 -19.66 25.35
N ARG A 49 -16.01 -18.54 25.89
CA ARG A 49 -15.94 -18.20 27.32
C ARG A 49 -17.27 -18.46 27.99
N VAL A 50 -17.21 -18.99 29.21
CA VAL A 50 -18.38 -19.28 30.05
C VAL A 50 -18.45 -18.29 31.19
N PHE A 51 -19.64 -17.73 31.42
CA PHE A 51 -19.95 -16.78 32.48
C PHE A 51 -21.07 -17.33 33.37
N GLY A 52 -21.07 -16.94 34.65
CA GLY A 52 -22.02 -17.45 35.64
C GLY A 52 -23.46 -17.03 35.34
N THR A 53 -23.63 -15.86 34.71
CA THR A 53 -24.94 -15.37 34.27
C THR A 53 -24.90 -14.85 32.83
N PHE A 54 -26.05 -14.89 32.16
CA PHE A 54 -26.20 -14.28 30.84
C PHE A 54 -25.91 -12.77 30.85
N CYS A 55 -26.35 -12.05 31.90
CA CYS A 55 -26.09 -10.61 32.03
C CYS A 55 -24.58 -10.31 32.07
N GLU A 56 -23.80 -11.11 32.79
CA GLU A 56 -22.34 -10.98 32.85
C GLU A 56 -21.67 -11.20 31.47
N ALA A 57 -22.17 -12.16 30.68
CA ALA A 57 -21.71 -12.36 29.30
C ALA A 57 -22.04 -11.16 28.39
N VAL A 58 -23.23 -10.58 28.54
CA VAL A 58 -23.65 -9.38 27.79
C VAL A 58 -22.80 -8.17 28.16
N ASP A 59 -22.61 -7.93 29.47
CA ASP A 59 -21.84 -6.81 29.97
C ASP A 59 -20.37 -6.89 29.52
N THR A 60 -19.76 -8.07 29.59
CA THR A 60 -18.39 -8.28 29.12
C THR A 60 -18.24 -8.14 27.60
N TYR A 61 -19.23 -8.61 26.83
CA TYR A 61 -19.28 -8.42 25.38
C TYR A 61 -19.32 -6.92 25.03
N TYR A 62 -20.29 -6.16 25.55
CA TYR A 62 -20.40 -4.73 25.25
C TYR A 62 -19.24 -3.91 25.84
N ALA A 63 -18.68 -4.30 26.98
CA ALA A 63 -17.49 -3.66 27.55
C ALA A 63 -16.24 -3.80 26.67
N THR A 64 -16.18 -4.81 25.81
CA THR A 64 -15.03 -5.08 24.93
C THR A 64 -15.28 -4.79 23.45
N LEU A 65 -16.55 -4.65 23.03
CA LEU A 65 -16.96 -4.39 21.64
C LEU A 65 -16.28 -3.15 21.04
N GLU A 66 -16.24 -2.05 21.79
CA GLU A 66 -15.60 -0.81 21.33
C GLU A 66 -14.09 -1.00 21.13
N SER A 67 -13.44 -1.72 22.05
CA SER A 67 -12.01 -2.03 21.99
C SER A 67 -11.70 -2.94 20.79
N GLN A 68 -12.52 -3.97 20.56
CA GLN A 68 -12.37 -4.87 19.41
C GLN A 68 -12.55 -4.12 18.09
N LYS A 69 -13.54 -3.23 17.99
CA LYS A 69 -13.75 -2.40 16.79
C LYS A 69 -12.54 -1.50 16.51
N GLN A 70 -11.97 -0.91 17.54
CA GLN A 70 -10.75 -0.09 17.42
C GLN A 70 -9.54 -0.94 17.00
N GLN A 71 -9.39 -2.14 17.57
CA GLN A 71 -8.32 -3.08 17.19
C GLN A 71 -8.46 -3.58 15.75
N GLN A 72 -9.67 -3.86 15.27
CA GLN A 72 -9.91 -4.24 13.88
C GLN A 72 -9.64 -3.08 12.92
N ASN A 73 -10.06 -1.86 13.27
CA ASN A 73 -9.76 -0.67 12.46
C ASN A 73 -8.26 -0.41 12.40
N ALA A 74 -7.55 -0.59 13.51
CA ALA A 74 -6.10 -0.50 13.56
C ALA A 74 -5.42 -1.50 12.61
N LEU A 75 -5.79 -2.78 12.69
CA LEU A 75 -5.30 -3.82 11.79
C LEU A 75 -5.56 -3.51 10.31
N LYS A 76 -6.72 -2.93 9.98
CA LYS A 76 -7.03 -2.50 8.61
C LYS A 76 -6.09 -1.40 8.14
N VAL A 77 -5.90 -0.35 8.95
CA VAL A 77 -5.01 0.78 8.62
C VAL A 77 -3.56 0.32 8.48
N GLU A 78 -3.10 -0.58 9.35
CA GLU A 78 -1.76 -1.17 9.27
C GLU A 78 -1.55 -1.95 7.96
N LYS A 79 -2.49 -2.85 7.61
CA LYS A 79 -2.46 -3.59 6.34
C LYS A 79 -2.45 -2.66 5.14
N GLU A 80 -3.25 -1.59 5.16
CA GLU A 80 -3.28 -0.59 4.09
C GLU A 80 -1.96 0.19 3.98
N ALA A 81 -1.35 0.56 5.09
CA ALA A 81 -0.06 1.26 5.10
C ALA A 81 1.04 0.39 4.46
N ILE A 82 1.08 -0.90 4.79
CA ILE A 82 2.04 -1.86 4.22
C ILE A 82 1.77 -2.08 2.73
N LYS A 83 0.49 -2.27 2.35
CA LYS A 83 0.13 -2.42 0.94
C LYS A 83 0.55 -1.21 0.10
N LYS A 84 0.42 0.00 0.65
CA LYS A 84 0.91 1.23 -0.01
C LYS A 84 2.42 1.23 -0.18
N LEU A 85 3.17 0.83 0.85
CA LEU A 85 4.64 0.70 0.77
C LEU A 85 5.06 -0.31 -0.30
N GLU A 86 4.45 -1.49 -0.31
CA GLU A 86 4.74 -2.56 -1.27
C GLU A 86 4.45 -2.12 -2.71
N ASN A 87 3.33 -1.41 -2.92
CA ASN A 87 2.99 -0.85 -4.23
C ASN A 87 4.02 0.17 -4.71
N VAL A 88 4.51 1.05 -3.82
CA VAL A 88 5.57 2.01 -4.16
C VAL A 88 6.86 1.28 -4.54
N LYS A 89 7.26 0.27 -3.76
CA LYS A 89 8.46 -0.52 -4.03
C LYS A 89 8.40 -1.20 -5.39
N LYS A 90 7.32 -1.95 -5.67
CA LYS A 90 7.09 -2.61 -6.97
C LYS A 90 7.08 -1.64 -8.14
N ASP A 91 6.49 -0.46 -7.96
CA ASP A 91 6.45 0.56 -9.00
C ASP A 91 7.84 1.12 -9.32
N GLN A 92 8.67 1.37 -8.31
CA GLN A 92 10.04 1.81 -8.53
C GLN A 92 10.91 0.71 -9.17
N GLU A 93 10.79 -0.54 -8.70
CA GLU A 93 11.50 -1.69 -9.27
C GLU A 93 11.18 -1.90 -10.74
N ARG A 94 9.89 -1.87 -11.11
CA ARG A 94 9.46 -1.97 -12.51
C ARG A 94 10.08 -0.86 -13.38
N ARG A 95 10.08 0.39 -12.92
CA ARG A 95 10.68 1.50 -13.67
C ARG A 95 12.19 1.32 -13.89
N ILE A 96 12.90 0.79 -12.89
CA ILE A 96 14.33 0.50 -13.01
C ILE A 96 14.57 -0.63 -14.02
N LEU A 97 13.77 -1.71 -13.94
CA LEU A 97 13.85 -2.83 -14.88
C LEU A 97 13.57 -2.39 -16.32
N GLU A 98 12.56 -1.55 -16.56
CA GLU A 98 12.26 -1.00 -17.89
C GLU A 98 13.41 -0.16 -18.45
N LEU A 99 14.09 0.62 -17.59
CA LEU A 99 15.26 1.40 -17.99
C LEU A 99 16.47 0.52 -18.30
N GLU A 100 16.69 -0.56 -17.54
CA GLU A 100 17.78 -1.49 -17.79
C GLU A 100 17.56 -2.30 -19.07
N TYR A 101 16.34 -2.79 -19.30
CA TYR A 101 15.96 -3.42 -20.56
C TYR A 101 16.16 -2.47 -21.76
N SER A 102 15.75 -1.21 -21.61
CA SER A 102 15.94 -0.19 -22.66
C SER A 102 17.41 0.19 -22.89
N LYS A 103 18.29 -0.04 -21.93
CA LYS A 103 19.75 0.13 -22.08
C LYS A 103 20.32 -1.06 -22.83
N GLU A 104 20.04 -2.29 -22.39
CA GLU A 104 20.50 -3.52 -23.04
C GLU A 104 20.04 -3.60 -24.49
N GLU A 105 18.77 -3.28 -24.76
CA GLU A 105 18.23 -3.26 -26.10
C GLU A 105 19.01 -2.33 -27.04
N LYS A 106 19.35 -1.12 -26.57
CA LYS A 106 20.11 -0.16 -27.39
C LYS A 106 21.55 -0.58 -27.59
N MET A 107 22.16 -1.24 -26.60
CA MET A 107 23.50 -1.80 -26.70
C MET A 107 23.55 -2.86 -27.79
N VAL A 108 22.67 -3.86 -27.72
CA VAL A 108 22.55 -4.92 -28.72
C VAL A 108 22.29 -4.34 -30.11
N MET A 109 21.38 -3.37 -30.24
CA MET A 109 21.12 -2.71 -31.52
C MET A 109 22.36 -1.98 -32.07
N ALA A 110 23.14 -1.31 -31.21
CA ALA A 110 24.37 -0.62 -31.62
C ALA A 110 25.42 -1.62 -32.11
N ASP A 111 25.63 -2.70 -31.36
CA ASP A 111 26.61 -3.74 -31.68
C ASP A 111 26.24 -4.43 -33.00
N LEU A 112 24.96 -4.77 -33.20
CA LEU A 112 24.49 -5.37 -34.46
C LEU A 112 24.74 -4.47 -35.68
N ILE A 113 24.57 -3.15 -35.53
CA ILE A 113 24.86 -2.20 -36.62
C ILE A 113 26.36 -2.16 -36.93
N ILE A 114 27.22 -2.24 -35.92
CA ILE A 114 28.67 -2.22 -36.10
C ILE A 114 29.16 -3.49 -36.79
N HIS A 115 28.71 -4.66 -36.33
CA HIS A 115 29.08 -5.94 -36.95
C HIS A 115 28.60 -6.02 -38.40
N ASN A 116 27.39 -5.52 -38.69
CA ASN A 116 26.81 -5.54 -40.03
C ASN A 116 27.03 -4.23 -40.83
N LYS A 117 28.05 -3.44 -40.48
CA LYS A 117 28.29 -2.10 -41.05
C LYS A 117 28.24 -2.08 -42.59
N ALA A 118 28.86 -3.06 -43.25
CA ALA A 118 28.95 -3.10 -44.71
C ALA A 118 27.57 -3.22 -45.38
N ILE A 119 26.70 -4.08 -44.83
CA ILE A 119 25.34 -4.30 -45.35
C ILE A 119 24.48 -3.07 -45.09
N VAL A 120 24.61 -2.47 -43.90
CA VAL A 120 23.86 -1.27 -43.52
C VAL A 120 24.22 -0.07 -44.39
N ASP A 121 25.51 0.22 -44.60
CA ASP A 121 25.95 1.32 -45.45
C ASP A 121 25.52 1.11 -46.92
N ALA A 122 25.59 -0.14 -47.42
CA ALA A 122 25.10 -0.48 -48.76
C ALA A 122 23.60 -0.22 -48.91
N ALA A 123 22.78 -0.65 -47.94
CA ALA A 123 21.34 -0.41 -47.93
C ALA A 123 21.02 1.09 -47.97
N ILE A 124 21.68 1.88 -47.12
CA ILE A 124 21.51 3.34 -47.07
C ILE A 124 21.86 3.95 -48.43
N GLN A 125 22.97 3.55 -49.04
CA GLN A 125 23.40 4.07 -50.35
C GLN A 125 22.40 3.76 -51.48
N VAL A 126 21.90 2.52 -51.54
CA VAL A 126 20.91 2.11 -52.56
C VAL A 126 19.65 2.97 -52.44
N ILE A 127 19.12 3.13 -51.23
CA ILE A 127 17.90 3.91 -51.00
C ILE A 127 18.13 5.39 -51.25
N CYS A 128 19.23 5.96 -50.77
CA CYS A 128 19.62 7.35 -51.06
C CYS A 128 19.73 7.61 -52.56
N SER A 129 20.30 6.67 -53.33
CA SER A 129 20.43 6.80 -54.78
C SER A 129 19.07 6.76 -55.50
N ALA A 130 18.12 5.95 -55.01
CA ALA A 130 16.76 5.89 -55.54
C ALA A 130 15.97 7.18 -55.24
N LEU A 131 16.16 7.74 -54.04
CA LEU A 131 15.58 9.03 -53.64
C LEU A 131 16.17 10.20 -54.45
N ALA A 132 17.47 10.19 -54.72
CA ALA A 132 18.14 11.21 -55.53
C ALA A 132 17.60 11.26 -56.98
N ARG A 133 17.15 10.12 -57.52
CA ARG A 133 16.51 10.02 -58.83
C ARG A 133 15.06 10.52 -58.87
N LYS A 134 14.52 11.01 -57.73
CA LYS A 134 13.13 11.43 -57.55
C LYS A 134 12.12 10.32 -57.85
N THR A 135 12.50 9.08 -57.57
CA THR A 135 11.61 7.92 -57.71
C THR A 135 10.49 8.00 -56.68
N SER A 136 9.26 7.61 -57.06
CA SER A 136 8.14 7.59 -56.12
C SER A 136 8.35 6.52 -55.03
N TRP A 137 7.71 6.66 -53.87
CA TRP A 137 7.84 5.69 -52.79
C TRP A 137 7.30 4.30 -53.18
N GLU A 138 6.25 4.26 -53.98
CA GLU A 138 5.67 3.03 -54.52
C GLU A 138 6.64 2.29 -55.44
N ASP A 139 7.40 3.04 -56.25
CA ASP A 139 8.44 2.47 -57.11
C ASP A 139 9.64 1.97 -56.30
N VAL A 140 10.03 2.66 -55.21
CA VAL A 140 11.12 2.20 -54.33
C VAL A 140 10.75 0.88 -53.64
N GLU A 141 9.50 0.74 -53.19
CA GLU A 141 9.00 -0.51 -52.62
C GLU A 141 8.99 -1.65 -53.66
N ARG A 142 8.54 -1.36 -54.89
CA ARG A 142 8.60 -2.34 -55.99
C ARG A 142 10.03 -2.76 -56.33
N MET A 143 10.96 -1.81 -56.41
CA MET A 143 12.38 -2.11 -56.67
C MET A 143 12.98 -2.95 -55.54
N HIS A 144 12.57 -2.71 -54.30
CA HIS A 144 12.97 -3.53 -53.16
C HIS A 144 12.44 -4.97 -53.29
N GLN A 145 11.15 -5.14 -53.61
CA GLN A 145 10.54 -6.46 -53.84
C GLN A 145 11.27 -7.24 -54.95
N ASP A 146 11.52 -6.60 -56.10
CA ASP A 146 12.25 -7.20 -57.22
C ASP A 146 13.69 -7.60 -56.83
N ALA A 147 14.35 -6.84 -55.97
CA ALA A 147 15.70 -7.14 -55.49
C ALA A 147 15.71 -8.30 -54.49
N VAL A 148 14.67 -8.42 -53.65
CA VAL A 148 14.47 -9.58 -52.77
C VAL A 148 14.24 -10.85 -53.58
N GLU A 149 13.41 -10.80 -54.63
CA GLU A 149 13.17 -11.95 -55.53
C GLU A 149 14.44 -12.40 -56.26
N LYS A 150 15.33 -11.46 -56.59
CA LYS A 150 16.64 -11.74 -57.19
C LYS A 150 17.67 -12.29 -56.18
N GLY A 151 17.35 -12.36 -54.90
CA GLY A 151 18.20 -12.91 -53.85
C GLY A 151 19.32 -11.97 -53.41
N ASP A 152 19.15 -10.66 -53.52
CA ASP A 152 20.13 -9.70 -52.99
C ASP A 152 20.15 -9.78 -51.45
N ALA A 153 21.34 -9.95 -50.88
CA ALA A 153 21.55 -10.05 -49.44
C ALA A 153 21.18 -8.75 -48.71
N VAL A 154 21.42 -7.59 -49.33
CA VAL A 154 21.10 -6.28 -48.74
C VAL A 154 19.60 -6.07 -48.72
N ALA A 155 18.91 -6.40 -49.82
CA ALA A 155 17.46 -6.32 -49.90
C ALA A 155 16.80 -7.28 -48.92
N SER A 156 17.27 -8.53 -48.83
CA SER A 156 16.73 -9.53 -47.90
C SER A 156 16.88 -9.15 -46.42
N ALA A 157 17.87 -8.31 -46.08
CA ALA A 157 18.05 -7.80 -44.73
C ALA A 157 17.05 -6.68 -44.39
N ILE A 158 16.48 -5.98 -45.37
CA ILE A 158 15.48 -4.93 -45.15
C ILE A 158 14.11 -5.58 -44.97
N THR A 159 13.50 -5.40 -43.80
CA THR A 159 12.17 -5.97 -43.48
C THR A 159 11.04 -5.00 -43.76
N LYS A 160 11.27 -3.71 -43.53
CA LYS A 160 10.26 -2.66 -43.74
C LYS A 160 10.91 -1.34 -44.10
N LEU A 161 10.37 -0.68 -45.11
CA LEU A 161 10.73 0.69 -45.48
C LEU A 161 9.74 1.67 -44.83
N ASP A 162 10.23 2.60 -44.02
CA ASP A 162 9.46 3.70 -43.43
C ASP A 162 10.01 5.04 -43.92
N LEU A 163 9.83 5.27 -45.22
CA LEU A 163 10.36 6.45 -45.92
C LEU A 163 9.71 7.75 -45.43
N GLN A 164 8.51 7.70 -44.84
CA GLN A 164 7.86 8.87 -44.25
C GLN A 164 8.69 9.46 -43.09
N ASN A 165 9.36 8.60 -42.32
CA ASN A 165 10.21 9.00 -41.20
C ASN A 165 11.71 8.95 -41.54
N ASN A 166 12.08 8.79 -42.82
CA ASN A 166 13.45 8.55 -43.28
C ASN A 166 14.14 7.40 -42.52
N ARG A 167 13.42 6.31 -42.25
CA ARG A 167 13.93 5.15 -41.52
C ARG A 167 13.68 3.85 -42.30
N ILE A 168 14.58 2.90 -42.10
CA ILE A 168 14.45 1.53 -42.60
C ILE A 168 14.60 0.58 -41.43
N ILE A 169 13.81 -0.49 -41.41
CA ILE A 169 13.93 -1.54 -40.42
C ILE A 169 14.70 -2.69 -41.07
N MET A 170 15.89 -2.97 -40.54
CA MET A 170 16.74 -4.05 -41.02
C MET A 170 16.83 -5.16 -39.99
N ARG A 171 16.67 -6.39 -40.45
CA ARG A 171 16.92 -7.59 -39.66
C ARG A 171 18.41 -7.90 -39.67
N LEU A 172 19.07 -7.58 -38.57
CA LEU A 172 20.49 -7.81 -38.40
C LEU A 172 20.71 -9.06 -37.55
N LYS A 173 21.69 -9.86 -37.94
CA LYS A 173 22.13 -11.06 -37.22
C LYS A 173 23.62 -10.99 -36.96
N GLU A 174 24.07 -11.66 -35.93
CA GLU A 174 25.48 -11.90 -35.68
C GLU A 174 25.84 -13.33 -36.15
N GLU A 175 27.00 -13.52 -36.77
CA GLU A 175 27.42 -14.84 -37.26
C GLU A 175 27.98 -15.75 -36.15
N TYR A 176 28.43 -15.17 -35.04
CA TYR A 176 29.23 -15.87 -34.02
C TYR A 176 28.54 -16.00 -32.66
N GLU A 177 27.41 -15.34 -32.44
CA GLU A 177 26.66 -15.44 -31.19
C GLU A 177 25.27 -16.02 -31.44
N ASP A 178 24.76 -16.85 -30.51
CA ASP A 178 23.36 -17.34 -30.46
C ASP A 178 22.35 -16.20 -30.17
N ILE A 179 22.65 -14.97 -30.60
CA ILE A 179 21.74 -13.84 -30.51
C ILE A 179 20.69 -14.02 -31.61
N PRO A 180 19.40 -14.08 -31.25
CA PRO A 180 18.34 -14.14 -32.25
C PRO A 180 18.39 -12.89 -33.13
N PRO A 181 18.13 -13.03 -34.44
CA PRO A 181 18.13 -11.89 -35.35
C PRO A 181 17.14 -10.83 -34.86
N LYS A 182 17.58 -9.57 -34.84
CA LYS A 182 16.80 -8.46 -34.30
C LYS A 182 16.51 -7.43 -35.38
N ASP A 183 15.28 -6.91 -35.35
CA ASP A 183 14.83 -5.86 -36.24
C ASP A 183 15.27 -4.51 -35.68
N VAL A 184 16.22 -3.86 -36.36
CA VAL A 184 16.85 -2.62 -35.92
C VAL A 184 16.40 -1.47 -36.82
N PRO A 185 15.87 -0.36 -36.26
CA PRO A 185 15.54 0.81 -37.03
C PRO A 185 16.79 1.63 -37.32
N ILE A 186 17.07 1.85 -38.60
CA ILE A 186 18.23 2.57 -39.11
C ILE A 186 17.73 3.82 -39.83
N SER A 187 18.33 4.96 -39.53
CA SER A 187 17.95 6.24 -40.12
C SER A 187 18.80 6.50 -41.37
N ILE A 188 18.15 6.87 -42.48
CA ILE A 188 18.77 7.01 -43.81
C ILE A 188 19.62 8.30 -43.88
N ASP A 189 19.36 9.28 -43.01
CA ASP A 189 20.08 10.57 -42.90
C ASP A 189 21.55 10.41 -42.46
N THR A 190 21.89 9.30 -41.82
CA THR A 190 23.23 9.06 -41.29
C THR A 190 23.78 7.73 -41.80
N ASN A 191 25.11 7.62 -41.88
CA ASN A 191 25.77 6.35 -42.16
C ASN A 191 25.60 5.33 -41.02
N ALA A 192 26.04 4.08 -41.24
CA ALA A 192 25.97 3.02 -40.24
C ALA A 192 26.61 3.42 -38.90
N PHE A 193 27.78 4.06 -38.93
CA PHE A 193 28.49 4.51 -37.72
C PHE A 193 27.69 5.58 -36.95
N GLY A 194 27.09 6.54 -37.65
CA GLY A 194 26.25 7.58 -37.06
C GLY A 194 25.00 6.99 -36.40
N ASN A 195 24.40 5.97 -37.03
CA ASN A 195 23.30 5.22 -36.43
C ASN A 195 23.72 4.44 -35.18
N ALA A 196 24.81 3.67 -35.23
CA ALA A 196 25.34 2.98 -34.04
C ALA A 196 25.67 3.97 -32.91
N CYS A 197 26.28 5.10 -33.25
CA CYS A 197 26.61 6.16 -32.30
C CYS A 197 25.35 6.77 -31.66
N LYS A 198 24.26 6.97 -32.41
CA LYS A 198 22.95 7.39 -31.85
C LYS A 198 22.45 6.37 -30.81
N PHE A 199 22.54 5.07 -31.09
CA PHE A 199 22.14 4.02 -30.15
C PHE A 199 23.03 3.97 -28.90
N TYR A 200 24.35 4.10 -29.02
CA TYR A 200 25.24 4.19 -27.85
C TYR A 200 24.99 5.43 -27.00
N HIS A 201 24.75 6.59 -27.62
CA HIS A 201 24.36 7.78 -26.87
C HIS A 201 23.02 7.56 -26.14
N GLY A 202 22.06 6.92 -26.81
CA GLY A 202 20.80 6.52 -26.20
C GLY A 202 20.95 5.53 -25.05
N MET A 203 21.88 4.57 -25.16
CA MET A 203 22.25 3.62 -24.11
C MET A 203 22.87 4.36 -22.91
N LYS A 204 23.83 5.26 -23.14
CA LYS A 204 24.46 6.06 -22.08
C LYS A 204 23.45 6.94 -21.35
N ALA A 205 22.54 7.59 -22.10
CA ALA A 205 21.46 8.36 -21.52
C ALA A 205 20.48 7.49 -20.72
N ALA A 206 20.15 6.29 -21.19
CA ALA A 206 19.32 5.33 -20.46
C ALA A 206 20.00 4.85 -19.17
N ALA A 207 21.31 4.55 -19.21
CA ALA A 207 22.10 4.15 -18.06
C ALA A 207 22.19 5.28 -17.00
N GLU A 208 22.44 6.52 -17.44
CA GLU A 208 22.45 7.68 -16.55
C GLU A 208 21.07 7.91 -15.92
N LYS A 209 20.00 7.74 -16.70
CA LYS A 209 18.63 7.80 -16.21
C LYS A 209 18.32 6.68 -15.21
N ALA A 210 18.82 5.46 -15.44
CA ALA A 210 18.67 4.33 -14.53
C ALA A 210 19.34 4.63 -13.18
N LEU A 211 20.59 5.10 -13.19
CA LEU A 211 21.32 5.48 -11.97
C LEU A 211 20.60 6.61 -11.19
N ARG A 212 20.17 7.66 -11.89
CA ARG A 212 19.40 8.75 -11.27
C ARG A 212 18.08 8.25 -10.67
N THR A 213 17.39 7.35 -11.38
CA THR A 213 16.14 6.76 -10.94
C THR A 213 16.35 5.85 -9.74
N GLU A 214 17.45 5.11 -9.66
CA GLU A 214 17.80 4.28 -8.51
C GLU A 214 17.99 5.12 -7.24
N VAL A 215 18.73 6.23 -7.33
CA VAL A 215 18.92 7.15 -6.21
C VAL A 215 17.59 7.76 -5.76
N ALA A 216 16.77 8.20 -6.73
CA ALA A 216 15.45 8.74 -6.44
C ALA A 216 14.50 7.70 -5.85
N ALA A 217 14.54 6.45 -6.34
CA ALA A 217 13.76 5.32 -5.87
C ALA A 217 14.10 4.97 -4.42
N LYS A 218 15.40 4.87 -4.08
CA LYS A 218 15.85 4.64 -2.69
C LYS A 218 15.29 5.70 -1.74
N LYS A 219 15.32 6.98 -2.15
CA LYS A 219 14.75 8.08 -1.35
C LYS A 219 13.22 7.98 -1.25
N ALA A 220 12.53 7.62 -2.33
CA ALA A 220 11.08 7.47 -2.35
C ALA A 220 10.60 6.30 -1.46
N ILE A 221 11.29 5.15 -1.53
CA ILE A 221 11.03 3.99 -0.69
C ILE A 221 11.23 4.34 0.78
N ARG A 222 12.35 4.96 1.14
CA ARG A 222 12.61 5.40 2.52
C ARG A 222 11.52 6.34 3.04
N ASN A 223 11.10 7.32 2.25
CA ASN A 223 10.00 8.22 2.62
C ASN A 223 8.67 7.47 2.80
N ALA A 224 8.42 6.42 2.02
CA ALA A 224 7.23 5.59 2.16
C ALA A 224 7.30 4.69 3.41
N GLU A 225 8.47 4.14 3.73
CA GLU A 225 8.74 3.38 4.96
C GLU A 225 8.53 4.25 6.20
N ASP A 226 9.07 5.47 6.21
CA ASP A 226 8.90 6.41 7.31
C ASP A 226 7.42 6.79 7.51
N LYS A 227 6.68 6.98 6.42
CA LYS A 227 5.23 7.23 6.48
C LYS A 227 4.46 6.01 6.98
N ALA A 228 4.77 4.81 6.50
CA ALA A 228 4.12 3.58 6.94
C ALA A 228 4.38 3.36 8.45
N THR A 229 5.64 3.46 8.87
CA THR A 229 6.05 3.33 10.27
C THR A 229 5.38 4.38 11.16
N THR A 230 5.31 5.64 10.72
CA THR A 230 4.63 6.71 11.47
C THR A 230 3.14 6.44 11.61
N THR A 231 2.48 5.97 10.55
CA THR A 231 1.06 5.60 10.59
C THR A 231 0.82 4.43 11.54
N ILE A 232 1.64 3.38 11.47
CA ILE A 232 1.56 2.22 12.37
C ILE A 232 1.75 2.67 13.83
N LYS A 233 2.75 3.50 14.12
CA LYS A 233 2.98 4.05 15.46
C LYS A 233 1.78 4.84 15.97
N LYS A 234 1.19 5.73 15.15
CA LYS A 234 -0.02 6.50 15.53
C LYS A 234 -1.21 5.59 15.83
N VAL A 235 -1.41 4.57 15.01
CA VAL A 235 -2.47 3.59 15.20
C VAL A 235 -2.26 2.79 16.49
N ASN A 236 -1.02 2.36 16.76
CA ASN A 236 -0.71 1.61 17.98
C ASN A 236 -0.89 2.46 19.25
N ILE A 237 -0.49 3.74 19.23
CA ILE A 237 -0.74 4.70 20.32
C ILE A 237 -2.26 4.88 20.54
N ASN A 238 -3.04 5.00 19.46
CA ASN A 238 -4.49 5.13 19.59
C ASN A 238 -5.14 3.86 20.17
N VAL A 239 -4.66 2.66 19.83
CA VAL A 239 -5.16 1.41 20.43
C VAL A 239 -4.74 1.27 21.89
N SER A 240 -3.52 1.66 22.26
CA SER A 240 -3.06 1.56 23.65
C SER A 240 -3.71 2.62 24.57
N SER A 241 -4.18 3.73 24.01
CA SER A 241 -4.97 4.75 24.72
C SER A 241 -6.36 4.28 25.18
N VAL A 242 -6.74 3.05 24.82
CA VAL A 242 -8.03 2.44 25.18
C VAL A 242 -7.93 1.84 26.58
N LYS A 243 -8.18 2.69 27.59
CA LYS A 243 -8.82 2.38 28.89
C LYS A 243 -8.70 3.50 29.93
N THR A 244 -8.35 4.73 29.56
CA THR A 244 -8.55 5.82 30.51
C THR A 244 -10.05 6.12 30.56
N ARG A 245 -10.74 5.58 31.58
CA ARG A 245 -12.09 5.99 31.96
C ARG A 245 -12.12 7.52 31.88
N LYS A 246 -13.17 8.08 31.26
CA LYS A 246 -13.38 9.53 31.31
C LYS A 246 -13.57 9.89 32.78
N GLU A 247 -12.52 10.41 33.40
CA GLU A 247 -12.56 10.83 34.79
C GLU A 247 -13.72 11.82 34.91
N MET A 248 -14.72 11.44 35.70
CA MET A 248 -15.82 12.34 35.96
C MET A 248 -15.26 13.55 36.71
N TRP A 249 -15.80 14.74 36.48
CA TRP A 249 -15.26 15.97 37.04
C TRP A 249 -15.14 15.91 38.58
N PHE A 250 -15.98 15.10 39.24
CA PHE A 250 -16.02 14.92 40.68
C PHE A 250 -14.97 13.94 41.22
N GLU A 251 -14.35 13.10 40.37
CA GLU A 251 -13.28 12.16 40.77
C GLU A 251 -11.98 12.87 41.17
N LYS A 252 -11.89 14.18 40.89
CA LYS A 252 -10.81 15.06 41.34
C LYS A 252 -10.85 15.35 42.85
N PHE A 253 -11.99 15.06 43.50
CA PHE A 253 -12.23 15.27 44.93
C PHE A 253 -12.30 13.92 45.64
N ILE A 254 -12.25 13.93 46.97
CA ILE A 254 -12.53 12.72 47.74
C ILE A 254 -14.03 12.49 47.66
N TRP A 255 -14.45 11.34 47.16
CA TRP A 255 -15.86 11.04 46.93
C TRP A 255 -16.22 9.63 47.39
N PHE A 256 -17.47 9.47 47.83
CA PHE A 256 -18.08 8.17 48.10
C PHE A 256 -19.58 8.20 47.82
N VAL A 257 -20.20 7.03 47.68
CA VAL A 257 -21.65 6.90 47.50
C VAL A 257 -22.26 6.51 48.85
N SER A 258 -23.18 7.33 49.35
CA SER A 258 -23.94 7.05 50.56
C SER A 258 -24.91 5.86 50.37
N SER A 259 -25.34 5.24 51.46
CA SER A 259 -26.39 4.20 51.47
C SER A 259 -27.69 4.66 50.82
N GLU A 260 -27.98 5.97 50.85
CA GLU A 260 -29.13 6.60 50.20
C GLU A 260 -28.88 6.96 48.72
N LYS A 261 -27.81 6.44 48.11
CA LYS A 261 -27.43 6.65 46.69
C LYS A 261 -27.05 8.09 46.33
N TYR A 262 -26.69 8.91 47.30
CA TYR A 262 -26.11 10.22 47.07
C TYR A 262 -24.60 10.14 46.85
N VAL A 263 -24.10 10.88 45.86
CA VAL A 263 -22.65 11.07 45.71
C VAL A 263 -22.25 12.21 46.64
N VAL A 264 -21.42 11.88 47.63
CA VAL A 264 -20.87 12.80 48.60
C VAL A 264 -19.48 13.20 48.13
N LEU A 265 -19.22 14.52 48.08
CA LEU A 265 -17.94 15.08 47.69
C LEU A 265 -17.35 15.88 48.85
N THR A 266 -16.07 15.68 49.12
CA THR A 266 -15.28 16.47 50.07
C THR A 266 -13.92 16.83 49.46
N GLY A 267 -13.47 18.07 49.68
CA GLY A 267 -12.13 18.50 49.29
C GLY A 267 -11.09 18.07 50.34
N ARG A 268 -9.87 17.81 49.87
CA ARG A 268 -8.74 17.44 50.74
C ARG A 268 -8.23 18.62 51.57
N ASP A 269 -8.28 19.81 50.99
CA ASP A 269 -7.77 21.05 51.57
C ASP A 269 -8.82 22.17 51.48
N ALA A 270 -8.67 23.22 52.30
CA ALA A 270 -9.58 24.37 52.32
C ALA A 270 -9.72 25.05 50.94
N THR A 271 -8.63 25.08 50.16
CA THR A 271 -8.62 25.62 48.79
C THR A 271 -9.43 24.77 47.80
N GLN A 272 -9.40 23.43 47.95
CA GLN A 272 -10.24 22.52 47.16
C GLN A 272 -11.73 22.64 47.55
N ASN A 273 -12.03 22.82 48.84
CA ASN A 273 -13.39 23.03 49.33
C ASN A 273 -14.00 24.31 48.75
N GLU A 274 -13.24 25.42 48.74
CA GLU A 274 -13.69 26.66 48.12
C GLU A 274 -13.94 26.50 46.61
N LEU A 275 -13.05 25.79 45.90
CA LEU A 275 -13.21 25.53 44.48
C LEU A 275 -14.44 24.67 44.19
N LEU A 276 -14.72 23.67 45.05
CA LEU A 276 -15.90 22.81 44.95
C LEU A 276 -17.19 23.63 45.07
N VAL A 277 -17.27 24.49 46.09
CA VAL A 277 -18.42 25.37 46.34
C VAL A 277 -18.58 26.40 45.23
N LYS A 278 -17.52 27.14 44.87
CA LYS A 278 -17.59 28.24 43.90
C LYS A 278 -17.92 27.77 42.48
N LYS A 279 -17.45 26.58 42.08
CA LYS A 279 -17.51 26.11 40.69
C LYS A 279 -18.64 25.11 40.43
N TYR A 280 -19.02 24.30 41.41
CA TYR A 280 -19.89 23.14 41.18
C TYR A 280 -21.18 23.13 42.00
N VAL A 281 -21.32 24.00 43.01
CA VAL A 281 -22.53 24.10 43.84
C VAL A 281 -23.39 25.26 43.31
N PHE A 282 -24.44 24.95 42.54
CA PHE A 282 -25.47 25.92 42.13
C PHE A 282 -26.85 25.48 42.63
N TYR A 283 -27.48 26.31 43.49
CA TYR A 283 -28.87 26.37 44.01
C TYR A 283 -29.69 25.09 44.33
N THR A 284 -29.24 23.88 43.98
CA THR A 284 -29.94 22.60 44.15
C THR A 284 -29.16 21.62 45.04
N PHE A 285 -28.11 22.11 45.69
CA PHE A 285 -27.18 21.33 46.51
C PHE A 285 -27.35 21.67 47.97
N CYS A 286 -27.61 20.66 48.82
CA CYS A 286 -27.74 20.85 50.25
C CYS A 286 -26.33 20.95 50.88
N PHE A 287 -26.08 21.96 51.70
CA PHE A 287 -24.82 22.19 52.39
C PHE A 287 -25.00 21.89 53.88
N SER A 288 -24.18 21.02 54.46
CA SER A 288 -24.12 20.80 55.91
C SER A 288 -22.87 21.46 56.50
N PRO A 289 -22.96 22.25 57.58
CA PRO A 289 -21.82 22.93 58.18
C PRO A 289 -20.95 22.02 59.07
N GLU A 290 -21.44 20.85 59.49
CA GLU A 290 -20.66 19.87 60.27
C GLU A 290 -19.86 18.90 59.38
N PHE A 291 -20.26 18.77 58.12
CA PHE A 291 -19.55 18.05 57.06
C PHE A 291 -19.81 18.76 55.74
N VAL A 292 -18.79 19.37 55.13
CA VAL A 292 -18.92 19.97 53.79
C VAL A 292 -19.23 18.87 52.78
N CYS A 293 -20.52 18.60 52.59
CA CYS A 293 -21.04 17.50 51.81
C CYS A 293 -21.95 18.08 50.74
N GLY A 294 -21.44 18.19 49.51
CA GLY A 294 -22.27 18.49 48.35
C GLY A 294 -22.99 17.23 47.89
N VAL A 295 -24.32 17.23 47.95
CA VAL A 295 -25.15 16.08 47.54
C VAL A 295 -25.53 16.19 46.06
N LEU A 296 -24.92 15.37 45.21
CA LEU A 296 -25.34 15.19 43.82
C LEU A 296 -26.49 14.18 43.77
N LYS A 297 -27.68 14.61 43.35
CA LYS A 297 -28.78 13.73 42.99
C LYS A 297 -28.51 13.19 41.58
N THR A 298 -28.45 11.87 41.43
CA THR A 298 -28.36 11.22 40.12
C THR A 298 -29.71 11.17 39.43
#